data_AF-A0A7S1I9T0-F1
#
_entry.id   AF-A0A7S1I9T0-F1
#
_cell.length_a   1.000
_cell.length_b   1.000
_cell.length_c   1.000
_cell.angle_alpha   90.00
_cell.angle_beta   90.00
_cell.angle_gamma   90.00
#
_symmetry.space_group_name_H-M   'P 1'
#
loop_
_entity.id
_entity.type
_entity.pdbx_description
1 polymer ?
#
loop_
_entity_poly.entity_id
_entity_poly.type
_entity_poly.pdbx_seq_one_letter_code
_entity_poly.pdbx_strand_id
1 'polypeptide(L)'
;PTPAQQDTQVPVLYAYVNQSDDGQLERLSPGLQAVSRANRDRLAVIVENAATSGQFDEIPFENPDSLPKVAIVTGDSKVYGLEGDINQSLLEDFVADYFARKLKPLIKSQPESLATINDGLTTVVGYTFDKMIVKN
;
A
#
# COMPACT_ATOMS: atom_id res chain seq x y z
N PRO A 1 -25.31 22.11 -3.39
CA PRO A 1 -25.05 20.67 -3.23
C PRO A 1 -24.11 20.16 -4.33
N THR A 2 -22.81 20.14 -4.03
CA THR A 2 -21.82 19.53 -4.94
C THR A 2 -21.97 18.01 -4.82
N PRO A 3 -22.20 17.27 -5.92
CA PRO A 3 -22.23 15.83 -5.85
C PRO A 3 -20.86 15.33 -5.38
N ALA A 4 -20.84 14.47 -4.36
CA ALA A 4 -19.65 13.75 -3.97
C ALA A 4 -19.16 12.96 -5.20
N GLN A 5 -17.94 13.26 -5.66
CA GLN A 5 -17.28 12.46 -6.68
C GLN A 5 -17.14 11.04 -6.13
N GLN A 6 -18.05 10.15 -6.54
CA GLN A 6 -17.83 8.73 -6.43
C GLN A 6 -16.83 8.37 -7.52
N ASP A 7 -15.54 8.46 -7.21
CA ASP A 7 -14.50 7.82 -8.00
C ASP A 7 -14.68 6.31 -7.88
N THR A 8 -15.51 5.74 -8.76
CA THR A 8 -15.78 4.30 -8.85
C THR A 8 -14.66 3.59 -9.58
N GLN A 9 -13.41 3.84 -9.20
CA GLN A 9 -12.28 3.04 -9.68
C GLN A 9 -12.10 1.85 -8.73
N VAL A 10 -12.28 0.64 -9.27
CA VAL A 10 -12.02 -0.61 -8.55
C VAL A 10 -10.57 -0.57 -8.06
N PRO A 11 -10.30 -0.77 -6.76
CA PRO A 11 -8.94 -0.78 -6.23
C PRO A 11 -8.12 -1.88 -6.90
N VAL A 12 -6.81 -1.67 -6.97
CA VAL A 12 -5.87 -2.58 -7.60
C VAL A 12 -4.90 -3.09 -6.55
N LEU A 13 -4.83 -4.41 -6.39
CA LEU A 13 -3.79 -5.10 -5.64
C LEU A 13 -2.62 -5.38 -6.58
N TYR A 14 -1.49 -4.76 -6.31
CA TYR A 14 -0.22 -5.03 -6.96
C TYR A 14 0.59 -6.00 -6.11
N ALA A 15 1.05 -7.08 -6.71
CA ALA A 15 2.05 -7.98 -6.14
C ALA A 15 3.38 -7.75 -6.87
N TYR A 16 4.33 -7.14 -6.17
CA TYR A 16 5.67 -6.87 -6.66
C TYR A 16 6.58 -8.04 -6.30
N VAL A 17 7.14 -8.67 -7.32
CA VAL A 17 8.05 -9.80 -7.20
C VAL A 17 9.35 -9.51 -7.92
N ASN A 18 10.42 -10.21 -7.55
CA ASN A 18 11.58 -10.31 -8.42
C ASN A 18 11.32 -11.42 -9.45
N GLN A 19 11.09 -11.06 -10.72
CA GLN A 19 10.82 -12.05 -11.77
C GLN A 19 12.02 -12.93 -12.13
N SER A 20 13.23 -12.61 -11.67
CA SER A 20 14.37 -13.52 -11.78
C SER A 20 14.44 -14.56 -10.65
N ASP A 21 13.54 -14.46 -9.65
CA ASP A 21 13.36 -15.43 -8.57
C ASP A 21 11.98 -16.09 -8.72
N ASP A 22 11.91 -17.12 -9.57
CA ASP A 22 10.68 -17.87 -9.87
C ASP A 22 10.01 -18.43 -8.59
N GLY A 23 10.80 -18.71 -7.56
CA GLY A 23 10.30 -19.21 -6.28
C GLY A 23 9.40 -18.22 -5.54
N GLN A 24 9.50 -16.91 -5.78
CA GLN A 24 8.59 -15.93 -5.16
C GLN A 24 7.20 -16.01 -5.77
N LEU A 25 7.12 -15.96 -7.10
CA LEU A 25 5.83 -15.98 -7.79
C LEU A 25 5.11 -17.32 -7.60
N GLU A 26 5.82 -18.44 -7.63
CA GLU A 26 5.24 -19.77 -7.38
C GLU A 26 4.60 -19.85 -5.98
N ARG A 27 5.27 -19.30 -4.96
CA ARG A 27 4.75 -19.27 -3.58
C ARG A 27 3.53 -18.35 -3.42
N LEU A 28 3.51 -17.20 -4.10
CA LEU A 28 2.41 -16.23 -3.98
C LEU A 28 1.20 -16.58 -4.85
N SER A 29 1.41 -17.28 -5.95
CA SER A 29 0.37 -17.55 -6.96
C SER A 29 -0.92 -18.15 -6.40
N PRO A 30 -0.90 -19.17 -5.51
CA PRO A 30 -2.13 -19.73 -4.93
C PRO A 30 -2.95 -18.67 -4.18
N GLY A 31 -2.30 -17.84 -3.37
CA GLY A 31 -2.96 -16.76 -2.62
C GLY A 31 -3.51 -15.67 -3.53
N LEU A 32 -2.74 -15.24 -4.54
CA LEU A 32 -3.20 -14.22 -5.49
C LEU A 32 -4.42 -14.70 -6.30
N GLN A 33 -4.43 -15.98 -6.69
CA GLN A 33 -5.59 -16.58 -7.36
C GLN A 33 -6.80 -16.69 -6.43
N ALA A 34 -6.60 -17.07 -5.16
CA ALA A 34 -7.68 -17.13 -4.17
C ALA A 34 -8.31 -15.75 -3.96
N VAL A 35 -7.48 -14.72 -3.75
CA VAL A 35 -7.92 -13.32 -3.61
C VAL A 35 -8.65 -12.83 -4.86
N SER A 36 -8.08 -13.07 -6.06
CA SER A 36 -8.69 -12.64 -7.32
C SER A 36 -10.07 -13.28 -7.53
N ARG A 37 -10.21 -14.58 -7.22
CA ARG A 37 -11.49 -15.30 -7.34
C ARG A 37 -12.52 -14.80 -6.32
N ALA A 38 -12.12 -14.57 -5.08
CA ALA A 38 -13.01 -14.10 -4.02
C ALA A 38 -13.47 -12.65 -4.21
N ASN A 39 -12.72 -11.84 -4.97
CA ASN A 39 -12.93 -10.39 -5.08
C ASN A 39 -13.06 -9.88 -6.52
N ARG A 40 -13.46 -10.74 -7.46
CA ARG A 40 -13.43 -10.51 -8.93
C ARG A 40 -13.98 -9.16 -9.40
N ASP A 41 -15.05 -8.67 -8.76
CA ASP A 41 -15.74 -7.43 -9.15
C ASP A 41 -15.40 -6.23 -8.25
N ARG A 42 -14.49 -6.42 -7.29
CA ARG A 42 -14.21 -5.47 -6.20
C ARG A 42 -12.72 -5.17 -6.01
N LEU A 43 -11.84 -5.98 -6.59
CA LEU A 43 -10.39 -5.84 -6.51
C LEU A 43 -9.75 -6.41 -7.78
N ALA A 44 -9.04 -5.57 -8.53
CA ALA A 44 -8.16 -6.06 -9.58
C ALA A 44 -6.87 -6.60 -8.94
N VAL A 45 -6.29 -7.65 -9.49
CA VAL A 45 -5.02 -8.24 -9.01
C VAL A 45 -4.02 -8.23 -10.16
N ILE A 46 -2.88 -7.58 -9.96
CA ILE A 46 -1.80 -7.44 -10.95
C ILE A 46 -0.50 -7.91 -10.32
N VAL A 47 0.29 -8.67 -11.08
CA VAL A 47 1.66 -9.04 -10.70
C VAL A 47 2.62 -8.20 -11.53
N GLU A 48 3.57 -7.55 -10.87
CA GLU A 48 4.58 -6.72 -11.53
C GLU A 48 5.99 -7.10 -11.10
N ASN A 49 6.94 -6.89 -12.01
CA ASN A 49 8.35 -6.96 -11.66
C ASN A 49 8.76 -5.69 -10.92
N ALA A 50 9.21 -5.83 -9.68
CA ALA A 50 9.67 -4.70 -8.86
C ALA A 50 10.81 -3.92 -9.54
N ALA A 51 11.69 -4.59 -10.28
CA ALA A 51 12.86 -3.98 -10.91
C ALA A 51 12.53 -3.03 -12.08
N THR A 52 11.32 -3.11 -12.64
CA THR A 52 10.91 -2.32 -13.81
C THR A 52 9.62 -1.52 -13.57
N SER A 53 8.99 -1.67 -12.41
CA SER A 53 7.75 -0.98 -12.11
C SER A 53 8.05 0.41 -11.54
N GLY A 54 7.72 1.45 -12.30
CA GLY A 54 7.78 2.82 -11.78
C GLY A 54 6.80 3.07 -10.63
N GLN A 55 5.72 2.27 -10.53
CA GLN A 55 4.77 2.39 -9.43
C GLN A 55 5.33 1.80 -8.12
N PHE A 56 6.21 0.81 -8.20
CA PHE A 56 6.89 0.27 -7.02
C PHE A 56 7.69 1.35 -6.27
N ASP A 57 8.41 2.21 -7.01
CA ASP A 57 9.23 3.29 -6.46
C ASP A 57 8.42 4.40 -5.78
N GLU A 58 7.12 4.52 -6.11
CA GLU A 58 6.23 5.51 -5.52
C GLU A 58 5.61 5.03 -4.20
N ILE A 59 5.60 3.71 -3.96
CA ILE A 59 5.01 3.15 -2.75
C ILE A 59 6.02 3.23 -1.60
N PRO A 60 5.67 3.91 -0.49
CA PRO A 60 6.57 4.10 0.64
C PRO A 60 6.61 2.84 1.53
N PHE A 61 7.05 1.73 0.97
CA PHE A 61 7.37 0.52 1.74
C PHE A 61 8.53 0.80 2.71
N GLU A 62 8.49 0.21 3.89
CA GLU A 62 9.49 0.41 4.95
C GLU A 62 10.85 -0.18 4.57
N ASN A 63 10.87 -1.35 3.94
CA ASN A 63 12.11 -2.02 3.53
C ASN A 63 12.16 -2.21 2.01
N PRO A 64 12.64 -1.22 1.21
CA PRO A 64 12.62 -1.24 -0.26
C PRO A 64 13.27 -2.50 -0.86
N ASP A 65 14.34 -3.00 -0.24
CA ASP A 65 15.15 -4.12 -0.75
C ASP A 65 14.52 -5.49 -0.52
N SER A 66 13.46 -5.58 0.30
CA SER A 66 12.75 -6.84 0.54
C SER A 66 11.68 -7.08 -0.52
N LEU A 67 11.65 -8.31 -1.04
CA LEU A 67 10.62 -8.83 -1.95
C LEU A 67 10.26 -10.25 -1.50
N PRO A 68 9.02 -10.71 -1.73
CA PRO A 68 7.94 -10.02 -2.44
C PRO A 68 7.22 -8.98 -1.58
N LYS A 69 6.47 -8.08 -2.23
CA LYS A 69 5.65 -7.05 -1.58
C LYS A 69 4.28 -6.95 -2.22
N VAL A 70 3.29 -6.54 -1.44
CA VAL A 70 1.93 -6.37 -1.93
C VAL A 70 1.41 -4.98 -1.53
N ALA A 71 0.72 -4.31 -2.44
CA ALA A 71 0.02 -3.07 -2.13
C ALA A 71 -1.37 -3.03 -2.74
N ILE A 72 -2.34 -2.48 -2.01
CA ILE A 72 -3.64 -2.08 -2.56
C ILE A 72 -3.59 -0.58 -2.82
N VAL A 73 -3.82 -0.19 -4.07
CA VAL A 73 -3.91 1.19 -4.53
C VAL A 73 -5.35 1.49 -4.90
N THR A 74 -5.83 2.64 -4.44
CA THR A 74 -7.22 3.09 -4.59
C THR A 74 -7.30 4.27 -5.55
N GLY A 75 -8.49 4.55 -6.11
CA GLY A 75 -8.70 5.68 -7.01
C GLY A 75 -8.40 7.04 -6.37
N ASP A 76 -8.58 7.18 -5.05
CA ASP A 76 -8.21 8.36 -4.27
C ASP A 76 -6.74 8.37 -3.84
N SER A 77 -5.89 7.59 -4.53
CA SER A 77 -4.44 7.53 -4.34
C SER A 77 -3.99 7.08 -2.94
N LYS A 78 -4.87 6.45 -2.14
CA LYS A 78 -4.44 5.78 -0.90
C LYS A 78 -3.79 4.45 -1.25
N VAL A 79 -2.69 4.18 -0.56
CA VAL A 79 -1.92 2.95 -0.69
C VAL A 79 -1.94 2.22 0.64
N TYR A 80 -2.12 0.90 0.62
CA TYR A 80 -2.02 0.03 1.78
C TYR A 80 -1.01 -1.05 1.46
N GLY A 81 -0.05 -1.31 2.34
CA GLY A 81 1.06 -2.23 2.06
C GLY A 81 1.08 -3.46 2.95
N LEU A 82 1.63 -4.54 2.41
CA LEU A 82 2.00 -5.77 3.09
C LEU A 82 3.43 -6.13 2.66
N GLU A 83 4.32 -6.32 3.63
CA GLU A 83 5.74 -6.62 3.46
C GLU A 83 6.13 -7.85 4.28
N GLY A 84 7.28 -8.47 3.96
CA GLY A 84 7.85 -9.58 4.70
C GLY A 84 7.56 -10.96 4.07
N ASP A 85 7.41 -11.99 4.91
CA ASP A 85 7.15 -13.36 4.45
C ASP A 85 5.67 -13.56 4.10
N ILE A 86 5.30 -13.12 2.89
CA ILE A 86 3.91 -13.15 2.42
C ILE A 86 3.52 -14.57 2.01
N ASN A 87 2.54 -15.12 2.72
CA ASN A 87 1.89 -16.38 2.38
C ASN A 87 0.39 -16.17 2.06
N GLN A 88 -0.30 -17.23 1.63
CA GLN A 88 -1.72 -17.16 1.27
C GLN A 88 -2.60 -16.62 2.40
N SER A 89 -2.44 -17.11 3.63
CA SER A 89 -3.27 -16.67 4.77
C SER A 89 -3.09 -15.18 5.03
N LEU A 90 -1.85 -14.70 5.06
CA LEU A 90 -1.55 -13.28 5.27
C LEU A 90 -2.13 -12.40 4.16
N LEU A 91 -2.09 -12.87 2.92
CA LEU A 91 -2.65 -12.13 1.80
C LEU A 91 -4.18 -12.03 1.88
N GLU A 92 -4.86 -13.13 2.25
CA GLU A 92 -6.30 -13.16 2.46
C GLU A 92 -6.72 -12.26 3.63
N ASP A 93 -6.01 -12.34 4.76
CA ASP A 93 -6.24 -11.50 5.94
C ASP A 93 -6.05 -10.01 5.62
N PHE A 94 -4.98 -9.67 4.91
CA PHE A 94 -4.71 -8.30 4.47
C PHE A 94 -5.85 -7.73 3.61
N VAL A 95 -6.34 -8.50 2.63
CA VAL A 95 -7.46 -8.08 1.77
C VAL A 95 -8.77 -7.99 2.57
N ALA A 96 -9.01 -8.93 3.50
CA ALA A 96 -10.17 -8.89 4.37
C ALA A 96 -10.14 -7.63 5.26
N ASP A 97 -9.00 -7.31 5.84
CA ASP A 97 -8.81 -6.13 6.69
C ASP A 97 -8.90 -4.82 5.91
N TYR A 98 -8.46 -4.80 4.65
CA TYR A 98 -8.70 -3.68 3.74
C TYR A 98 -10.20 -3.43 3.56
N PHE A 99 -10.98 -4.44 3.17
CA PHE A 99 -12.42 -4.29 2.98
C PHE A 99 -13.18 -4.02 4.29
N ALA A 100 -12.66 -4.50 5.42
CA ALA A 100 -13.17 -4.18 6.75
C ALA A 100 -12.74 -2.78 7.26
N ARG A 101 -11.98 -2.01 6.48
CA ARG A 101 -11.46 -0.66 6.82
C ARG A 101 -10.62 -0.64 8.10
N LYS A 102 -9.87 -1.71 8.36
CA LYS A 102 -8.97 -1.82 9.52
C LYS A 102 -7.55 -1.35 9.23
N LEU A 103 -7.16 -1.36 7.96
CA LEU A 103 -5.82 -0.95 7.55
C LEU A 103 -5.67 0.57 7.59
N LYS A 104 -4.45 1.01 7.92
CA LYS A 104 -4.04 2.40 7.76
C LYS A 104 -3.31 2.56 6.42
N PRO A 105 -3.55 3.65 5.68
CA PRO A 105 -2.80 3.90 4.46
C PRO A 105 -1.33 4.14 4.80
N LEU A 106 -0.44 3.68 3.93
CA LEU A 106 0.95 4.07 3.94
C LEU A 106 1.03 5.56 3.60
N ILE A 107 1.74 6.31 4.43
CA ILE A 107 1.99 7.73 4.22
C ILE A 107 3.48 7.85 3.96
N LYS A 108 3.84 8.55 2.87
CA LYS A 108 5.23 8.91 2.57
C LYS A 108 5.72 9.89 3.65
N SER A 109 6.12 9.36 4.79
CA SER A 109 6.73 10.14 5.86
C SER A 109 8.22 10.22 5.59
N GLN A 110 8.79 11.42 5.72
CA GLN A 110 10.22 11.51 5.95
C GLN A 110 10.55 10.75 7.25
N PRO A 111 11.71 10.08 7.35
CA PRO A 111 12.15 9.47 8.61
C PRO A 111 12.11 10.53 9.71
N GLU A 112 11.73 10.15 10.94
CA GLU A 112 11.61 11.05 12.10
C GLU A 112 12.93 11.73 12.54
N SER A 113 13.99 11.67 11.75
CA SER A 113 15.22 12.39 12.02
C SER A 113 15.17 13.81 11.44
N LEU A 114 15.16 14.77 12.37
CA LEU A 114 15.35 16.22 12.21
C LEU A 114 14.06 17.05 12.10
N ALA A 115 13.18 16.92 13.10
CA ALA A 115 12.58 18.13 13.66
C ALA A 115 13.68 18.96 14.34
N THR A 116 14.54 19.62 13.57
CA THR A 116 15.43 20.65 14.11
C THR A 116 14.58 21.89 14.29
N ILE A 117 14.33 22.28 15.53
CA ILE A 117 13.78 23.60 15.86
C ILE A 117 14.87 24.62 15.53
N ASN A 118 14.82 25.21 14.33
CA ASN A 118 15.55 26.42 14.02
C ASN A 118 14.54 27.56 13.87
N ASP A 119 14.73 28.60 14.69
CA ASP A 119 14.09 29.91 14.55
C ASP A 119 12.55 29.93 14.36
N GLY A 120 11.82 29.21 15.23
CA GLY A 120 10.36 29.41 15.36
C GLY A 120 9.49 28.85 14.24
N LEU A 121 10.04 28.00 13.36
CA LEU A 121 9.30 27.25 12.33
C LEU A 121 9.30 25.75 12.66
N THR A 122 8.10 25.17 12.80
CA THR A 122 7.91 23.73 13.01
C THR A 122 7.72 23.03 11.67
N THR A 123 8.62 22.12 11.29
CA THR A 123 8.42 21.21 10.17
C THR A 123 7.43 20.11 10.57
N VAL A 124 6.33 20.01 9.84
CA VAL A 124 5.27 19.02 10.08
C VAL A 124 5.48 17.84 9.15
N VAL A 125 5.58 16.64 9.71
CA VAL A 125 5.58 15.38 8.96
C VAL A 125 4.15 14.84 8.89
N GLY A 126 3.81 14.04 7.87
CA GLY A 126 2.42 13.62 7.60
C GLY A 126 1.69 13.01 8.81
N TYR A 127 2.41 12.37 9.73
CA TYR A 127 1.85 11.77 10.95
C TYR A 127 1.43 12.78 12.03
N THR A 128 1.97 14.01 12.01
CA THR A 128 1.68 15.06 12.99
C THR A 128 0.71 16.12 12.47
N PHE A 129 0.34 16.08 11.18
CA PHE A 129 -0.55 17.06 10.55
C PHE A 129 -1.97 17.04 11.17
N ASP A 130 -2.57 15.85 11.33
CA ASP A 130 -3.90 15.70 11.93
C ASP A 130 -3.96 16.11 13.41
N LYS A 131 -2.82 16.09 14.12
CA LYS A 131 -2.76 16.51 15.53
C LYS A 131 -2.61 18.02 15.70
N MET A 132 -2.20 18.77 14.68
CA MET A 132 -1.95 20.21 14.80
C MET A 132 -3.05 21.11 14.22
N ILE A 133 -3.89 20.63 13.30
CA ILE A 133 -4.93 21.47 12.65
C ILE A 133 -6.31 21.40 13.34
N VAL A 134 -6.56 20.42 14.23
CA VAL A 134 -7.83 20.35 14.99
C VAL A 134 -7.74 21.12 16.31
N LYS A 135 -7.31 22.37 16.25
CA LYS A 135 -7.63 23.42 17.23
C LYS A 135 -7.59 24.76 16.52
N ASN A 136 -8.72 25.14 15.92
CA ASN A 136 -9.32 26.48 15.96
C ASN A 136 -10.69 26.44 15.29
#